data_AF-A0A8K0CUW0-F1
#
_entry.id   AF-A0A8K0CUW0-F1
#
_cell.length_a   1.000
_cell.length_b   1.000
_cell.length_c   1.000
_cell.angle_alpha   90.00
_cell.angle_beta   90.00
_cell.angle_gamma   90.00
#
_symmetry.space_group_name_H-M   'P 1'
#
loop_
_entity.id
_entity.type
_entity.pdbx_description
1 polymer ?
#
loop_
_entity_poly.entity_id
_entity_poly.type
_entity_poly.pdbx_seq_one_letter_code
_entity_poly.pdbx_strand_id
1 'polypeptide(L)'
;MSDVRNLWRGTIAPVQKECVEKTGVRQETINDFLKYGTISEDPGSKCFFHCVDFKLGIINSAGDFDAEKAAKLYDYVDVSLAQKCGAIVEPDP
;
A
#
# COMPACT_ATOMS: atom_id res chain seq x y z
N MET A 1 0.15 -1.53 18.32
CA MET A 1 -0.70 -1.37 17.10
C MET A 1 -0.80 0.08 16.62
N SER A 2 -0.76 1.10 17.48
CA SER A 2 -0.64 2.51 17.05
C SER A 2 0.63 2.78 16.22
N ASP A 3 1.68 2.03 16.48
CA ASP A 3 3.03 2.36 16.01
C ASP A 3 3.22 1.97 14.54
N VAL A 4 2.74 0.79 14.13
CA VAL A 4 2.76 0.33 12.73
C VAL A 4 2.03 1.29 11.79
N ARG A 5 0.90 1.85 12.22
CA ARG A 5 0.12 2.79 11.38
C ARG A 5 0.81 4.15 11.26
N ASN A 6 1.51 4.59 12.31
CA ASN A 6 2.34 5.79 12.25
C ASN A 6 3.57 5.58 11.37
N LEU A 7 4.20 4.40 11.41
CA LEU A 7 5.32 4.03 10.53
C LEU A 7 4.88 4.02 9.07
N TRP A 8 3.77 3.34 8.76
CA TRP A 8 3.20 3.34 7.40
C TRP A 8 2.92 4.76 6.91
N ARG A 9 2.28 5.62 7.73
CA ARG A 9 2.03 7.02 7.37
C ARG A 9 3.33 7.77 7.05
N GLY A 10 4.39 7.52 7.81
CA GLY A 10 5.72 8.09 7.57
C GLY A 10 6.29 7.64 6.23
N THR A 11 6.24 6.34 5.93
CA THR A 11 6.76 5.76 4.69
C THR A 11 6.04 6.30 3.45
N ILE A 12 4.71 6.47 3.50
CA ILE A 12 3.93 6.89 2.33
C ILE A 12 3.80 8.41 2.16
N ALA A 13 4.17 9.21 3.17
CA ALA A 13 4.02 10.67 3.15
C ALA A 13 4.55 11.35 1.86
N PRO A 14 5.67 10.93 1.25
CA PRO A 14 6.18 11.56 0.03
C PRO A 14 5.28 11.37 -1.20
N VAL A 15 4.47 10.31 -1.23
CA VAL A 15 3.68 9.91 -2.41
C VAL A 15 2.17 10.05 -2.18
N GLN A 16 1.74 10.18 -0.92
CA GLN A 16 0.34 10.20 -0.52
C GLN A 16 -0.48 11.23 -1.31
N LYS A 17 -0.02 12.50 -1.36
CA LYS A 17 -0.75 13.58 -2.02
C LYS A 17 -1.01 13.26 -3.49
N GLU A 18 0.01 12.81 -4.22
CA GLU A 18 -0.11 12.47 -5.63
C GLU A 18 -1.10 11.32 -5.83
N CYS A 19 -1.02 10.28 -4.99
CA CYS A 19 -1.92 9.14 -5.10
C CYS A 19 -3.37 9.48 -4.76
N VAL A 20 -3.62 10.38 -3.81
CA VAL A 20 -4.98 10.90 -3.55
C VAL A 20 -5.51 11.65 -4.77
N GLU A 21 -4.71 12.54 -5.35
CA GLU A 21 -5.11 13.33 -6.53
C GLU A 21 -5.40 12.45 -7.75
N LYS A 22 -4.62 11.37 -7.95
CA LYS A 22 -4.78 10.46 -9.09
C LYS A 22 -5.99 9.54 -8.98
N THR A 23 -6.27 9.01 -7.80
CA THR A 23 -7.31 7.99 -7.64
C THR A 23 -8.65 8.57 -7.22
N GLY A 24 -8.65 9.81 -6.72
CA GLY A 24 -9.85 10.42 -6.16
C GLY A 24 -10.35 9.72 -4.89
N VAL A 25 -9.50 8.92 -4.24
CA VAL A 25 -9.88 8.22 -3.00
C VAL A 25 -10.32 9.23 -1.95
N ARG A 26 -11.38 8.90 -1.22
CA ARG A 26 -11.88 9.77 -0.15
C ARG A 26 -10.91 9.77 1.01
N GLN A 27 -10.67 10.94 1.60
CA GLN A 27 -9.78 11.05 2.75
C GLN A 27 -10.24 10.17 3.94
N GLU A 28 -11.56 9.93 4.06
CA GLU A 28 -12.12 9.03 5.09
C GLU A 28 -11.59 7.60 4.95
N THR A 29 -11.47 7.08 3.73
CA THR A 29 -10.94 5.74 3.45
C THR A 29 -9.51 5.57 3.97
N ILE A 30 -8.66 6.58 3.75
CA ILE A 30 -7.27 6.57 4.21
C ILE A 30 -7.23 6.65 5.74
N ASN A 31 -8.10 7.48 6.33
CA ASN A 31 -8.21 7.62 7.78
C ASN A 31 -8.71 6.32 8.43
N ASP A 32 -9.63 5.61 7.78
CA ASP A 32 -10.15 4.33 8.27
C ASP A 32 -9.07 3.26 8.26
N PHE A 33 -8.24 3.20 7.21
CA PHE A 33 -7.06 2.33 7.22
C PHE A 33 -6.11 2.70 8.37
N LEU A 34 -5.82 4.00 8.55
CA LEU A 34 -4.94 4.51 9.61
C LEU A 34 -5.51 4.31 11.03
N LYS A 35 -6.82 4.13 11.18
CA LYS A 35 -7.48 4.01 12.48
C LYS A 35 -7.82 2.56 12.83
N TYR A 36 -8.38 1.83 11.87
CA TYR A 36 -8.94 0.50 12.05
C TYR A 36 -8.08 -0.61 11.41
N GLY A 37 -7.14 -0.25 10.53
CA GLY A 37 -6.34 -1.23 9.78
C GLY A 37 -7.13 -1.96 8.69
N THR A 38 -8.30 -1.45 8.32
CA THR A 38 -9.17 -2.04 7.29
C THR A 38 -8.93 -1.38 5.95
N ILE A 39 -8.64 -2.20 4.94
CA ILE A 39 -8.66 -1.77 3.54
C ILE A 39 -10.11 -1.96 3.06
N SER A 40 -10.72 -0.89 2.53
CA SER A 40 -12.03 -1.01 1.91
C SER A 40 -11.89 -1.69 0.55
N GLU A 41 -12.86 -2.52 0.18
CA GLU A 41 -12.89 -3.25 -1.09
C GLU A 41 -13.32 -2.36 -2.27
N ASP A 42 -13.62 -1.08 -2.03
CA ASP A 42 -13.99 -0.17 -3.11
C ASP A 42 -12.82 0.10 -4.08
N PRO A 43 -13.10 0.33 -5.37
CA PRO A 43 -12.06 0.56 -6.37
C PRO A 43 -11.10 1.71 -6.03
N GLY A 44 -11.59 2.79 -5.40
CA GLY A 44 -10.78 3.94 -5.04
C GLY A 44 -9.70 3.59 -4.01
N SER A 45 -10.06 2.77 -3.03
CA SER A 45 -9.12 2.19 -2.05
C SER A 45 -8.05 1.35 -2.73
N LYS A 46 -8.46 0.37 -3.55
CA LYS A 46 -7.53 -0.54 -4.24
C LYS A 46 -6.56 0.22 -5.14
N CYS A 47 -7.08 1.17 -5.93
CA CYS A 47 -6.25 2.02 -6.78
C CYS A 47 -5.29 2.90 -5.97
N PHE A 48 -5.69 3.39 -4.80
CA PHE A 48 -4.80 4.18 -3.93
C PHE A 48 -3.61 3.36 -3.42
N PHE A 49 -3.84 2.17 -2.88
CA PHE A 49 -2.75 1.30 -2.41
C PHE A 49 -1.84 0.88 -3.57
N HIS A 50 -2.42 0.51 -4.72
CA HIS A 50 -1.63 0.22 -5.91
C HIS A 50 -0.76 1.41 -6.34
N CYS A 51 -1.31 2.63 -6.34
CA CYS A 51 -0.53 3.84 -6.64
C CYS A 51 0.64 4.03 -5.68
N VAL A 52 0.40 3.85 -4.37
CA VAL A 52 1.44 4.00 -3.34
C VAL A 52 2.56 2.98 -3.58
N ASP A 53 2.21 1.70 -3.76
CA ASP A 53 3.20 0.65 -3.97
C ASP A 53 3.96 0.84 -5.29
N PHE A 54 3.27 1.28 -6.35
CA PHE A 54 3.90 1.64 -7.61
C PHE A 54 4.89 2.81 -7.46
N LYS A 55 4.51 3.84 -6.70
CA LYS A 55 5.33 5.05 -6.50
C LYS A 55 6.53 4.83 -5.60
N LEU A 56 6.40 3.96 -4.62
CA LEU A 56 7.52 3.48 -3.83
C LEU A 56 8.37 2.45 -4.61
N GLY A 57 7.87 1.99 -5.75
CA GLY A 57 8.47 1.01 -6.63
C GLY A 57 8.55 -0.38 -6.01
N ILE A 58 7.61 -0.69 -5.11
CA ILE A 58 7.31 -2.02 -4.60
C ILE A 58 6.63 -2.84 -5.69
N ILE A 59 5.77 -2.20 -6.50
CA ILE A 59 5.18 -2.79 -7.70
C ILE A 59 5.74 -2.08 -8.93
N ASN A 60 6.11 -2.85 -9.96
CA ASN A 60 6.58 -2.30 -11.24
C ASN A 60 5.43 -2.17 -12.27
N SER A 61 5.72 -1.66 -13.47
CA SER A 61 4.71 -1.49 -14.53
C SER A 61 4.18 -2.79 -15.14
N ALA A 62 4.85 -3.92 -14.90
CA ALA A 62 4.37 -5.25 -15.29
C ALA A 62 3.48 -5.88 -14.20
N GLY A 63 3.32 -5.21 -13.05
CA GLY A 63 2.58 -5.72 -11.89
C GLY A 63 3.41 -6.60 -10.97
N ASP A 64 4.73 -6.75 -11.20
CA ASP A 64 5.57 -7.59 -10.34
C ASP A 64 5.82 -6.90 -8.99
N PHE A 65 5.67 -7.68 -7.92
CA PHE A 65 5.91 -7.25 -6.54
C PHE A 65 7.34 -7.55 -6.08
N ASP A 66 8.04 -6.55 -5.58
CA ASP A 66 9.38 -6.63 -5.00
C ASP A 66 9.30 -6.78 -3.47
N ALA A 67 9.34 -8.03 -3.01
CA ALA A 67 9.21 -8.38 -1.61
C ALA A 67 10.37 -7.87 -0.73
N GLU A 68 11.59 -7.83 -1.26
CA GLU A 68 12.75 -7.32 -0.50
C GLU A 68 12.63 -5.82 -0.28
N LYS A 69 12.20 -5.09 -1.32
CA LYS A 69 11.97 -3.67 -1.22
C LYS A 69 10.80 -3.32 -0.32
N ALA A 70 9.71 -4.09 -0.35
CA ALA A 70 8.61 -3.95 0.58
C ALA A 70 9.06 -4.12 2.03
N ALA A 71 9.78 -5.20 2.35
CA ALA A 71 10.30 -5.46 3.70
C ALA A 71 11.33 -4.42 4.17
N LYS A 72 12.08 -3.81 3.23
CA LYS A 72 13.02 -2.72 3.55
C LYS A 72 12.31 -1.39 3.86
N LEU A 73 11.23 -1.08 3.14
CA LEU A 73 10.45 0.15 3.33
C LEU A 73 9.49 0.07 4.52
N TYR A 74 8.98 -1.13 4.77
CA TYR A 74 8.13 -1.47 5.89
C TYR A 74 8.92 -2.42 6.80
N ASP A 75 9.86 -1.89 7.59
CA ASP A 75 10.78 -2.67 8.45
C ASP A 75 10.08 -3.57 9.49
N TYR A 76 8.79 -3.33 9.72
CA TYR A 76 7.88 -4.14 10.54
C TYR A 76 7.20 -5.29 9.76
N VAL A 77 7.49 -5.45 8.47
CA VAL A 77 7.00 -6.53 7.61
C VAL A 77 8.13 -7.51 7.36
N ASP A 78 7.93 -8.76 7.77
CA ASP A 78 8.87 -9.85 7.50
C ASP A 78 8.93 -10.16 5.99
N VAL A 79 10.13 -10.35 5.45
CA VAL A 79 10.33 -10.62 4.01
C VAL A 79 9.61 -11.90 3.57
N SER A 80 9.50 -12.92 4.42
CA SER A 80 8.76 -14.15 4.10
C SER A 80 7.25 -13.91 4.02
N LEU A 81 6.72 -12.94 4.76
CA LEU A 81 5.33 -12.52 4.64
C LEU A 81 5.12 -11.76 3.32
N ALA A 82 6.02 -10.82 3.01
CA ALA A 82 5.98 -10.09 1.75
C ALA A 82 6.05 -11.02 0.52
N GLN A 83 6.92 -12.03 0.54
CA GLN A 83 7.01 -13.05 -0.51
C GLN A 83 5.72 -13.85 -0.69
N LYS A 84 5.08 -14.26 0.42
CA LYS A 84 3.81 -14.99 0.37
C LYS A 84 2.68 -14.16 -0.21
N CYS A 85 2.58 -12.88 0.18
CA CYS A 85 1.53 -11.99 -0.31
C CYS A 85 1.75 -11.56 -1.76
N GLY A 86 3.00 -11.29 -2.18
CA GLY A 86 3.33 -10.94 -3.56
C GLY A 86 3.09 -12.06 -4.57
N ALA A 87 2.99 -13.31 -4.11
CA ALA A 87 2.64 -14.46 -4.95
C ALA A 87 1.12 -14.58 -5.19
N ILE A 88 0.29 -13.79 -4.51
CA ILE A 88 -1.17 -13.77 -4.68
C ILE A 88 -1.49 -12.85 -5.86
N VAL A 89 -1.69 -13.43 -7.03
CA VAL A 89 -2.16 -12.71 -8.22
C VAL A 89 -3.68 -12.86 -8.29
N GLU A 90 -4.41 -11.80 -7.96
CA GLU A 90 -5.83 -11.74 -8.32
C GLU A 90 -5.94 -11.47 -9.83
N PRO A 91 -6.80 -12.19 -10.57
CA PRO A 91 -7.03 -11.88 -11.98
C PRO A 91 -7.61 -10.48 -12.11
N ASP A 92 -7.09 -9.71 -13.07
CA ASP A 92 -7.59 -8.38 -13.44
C ASP A 92 -9.11 -8.46 -13.71
N PRO A 93 -9.96 -7.61 -13.10
CA PRO A 93 -11.40 -7.59 -13.36
C PRO A 93 -11.77 -7.14 -14.77
#